data_AF-A0A5S3VC32-F1
#
_entry.id   AF-A0A5S3VC32-F1
#
_cell.length_a   1.000
_cell.length_b   1.000
_cell.length_c   1.000
_cell.angle_alpha   90.00
_cell.angle_beta   90.00
_cell.angle_gamma   90.00
#
_symmetry.space_group_name_H-M   'P 1'
#
loop_
_entity.id
_entity.type
_entity.pdbx_description
1 polymer ?
#
loop_
_entity_poly.entity_id
_entity_poly.type
_entity_poly.pdbx_seq_one_letter_code
_entity_poly.pdbx_strand_id
1 'polypeptide(L)'
;MKHDNPRLKYRLIPLLLVILVFIGWFTGGGERQPTALPSSQTPQVTSLKKVGSNTPVKSQDNAKAIQDEPASKVCNLDWLFDYQKRAAAQLANGLGDDFSVFKTQINQAINLTLYHQGTIGDQFVAKLVNQLAVVHNYYLSMLGDGAAQAIDVNIIVLGDRAAYEDSASQSGFDPRMSQGVFFHGSNSAFVEYKGDDITLRTAIHEAVHAINLKLLGRIPRWLNEGLAETFERIALDQPHGGFHEAHTALEQRPMELYSVISSETQWGSIDTGYLYFSGWIWVHYLLNNEHTQALKLLLSQEQIQMCHMLNAEQITQILEEAHPTIEQDFNQWRVNKVAQMEEATH
;
A
#
# COMPACT_ATOMS: atom_id res chain seq x y z
N MET A 1 -29.30 -44.35 70.77
CA MET A 1 -28.14 -45.25 70.64
C MET A 1 -27.17 -44.57 69.67
N LYS A 2 -26.37 -43.58 70.07
CA LYS A 2 -25.07 -43.69 70.77
C LYS A 2 -24.18 -44.82 70.23
N HIS A 3 -23.31 -44.47 69.29
CA HIS A 3 -21.92 -44.90 69.33
C HIS A 3 -21.02 -43.74 68.91
N ASP A 4 -20.40 -43.16 69.94
CA ASP A 4 -19.19 -42.36 69.84
C ASP A 4 -18.01 -43.24 69.40
N ASN A 5 -17.08 -42.69 68.60
CA ASN A 5 -15.67 -42.99 68.84
C ASN A 5 -14.79 -41.76 68.50
N PRO A 6 -13.89 -41.30 69.40
CA PRO A 6 -13.29 -39.97 69.35
C PRO A 6 -11.79 -39.97 69.03
N ARG A 7 -11.22 -38.75 69.03
CA ARG A 7 -9.79 -38.32 68.97
C ARG A 7 -9.37 -37.91 67.56
N LEU A 8 -9.31 -36.63 67.17
CA LEU A 8 -9.03 -35.35 67.86
C LEU A 8 -7.68 -35.31 68.58
N LYS A 9 -6.64 -34.86 67.86
CA LYS A 9 -5.38 -34.25 68.31
C LYS A 9 -4.75 -33.64 67.03
N TYR A 10 -4.54 -32.35 66.75
CA TYR A 10 -4.62 -31.04 67.40
C TYR A 10 -4.80 -30.01 66.24
N ARG A 11 -5.76 -29.07 66.28
CA ARG A 11 -5.61 -27.63 66.63
C ARG A 11 -4.50 -26.91 65.83
N LEU A 12 -4.67 -25.75 65.18
CA LEU A 12 -5.60 -24.62 65.27
C LEU A 12 -5.40 -23.72 64.01
N ILE A 13 -6.49 -23.20 63.45
CA ILE A 13 -6.60 -22.06 62.49
C ILE A 13 -6.51 -20.77 63.36
N PRO A 14 -5.95 -19.59 62.95
CA PRO A 14 -6.52 -18.76 61.86
C PRO A 14 -5.61 -17.84 61.02
N LEU A 15 -6.00 -17.74 59.73
CA LEU A 15 -6.31 -16.53 58.96
C LEU A 15 -5.67 -15.20 59.40
N LEU A 16 -4.79 -14.61 58.58
CA LEU A 16 -4.74 -13.16 58.28
C LEU A 16 -3.66 -12.82 57.23
N LEU A 17 -4.15 -12.20 56.16
CA LEU A 17 -3.57 -11.09 55.38
C LEU A 17 -2.14 -11.19 54.81
N VAL A 18 -2.08 -11.11 53.48
CA VAL A 18 -1.43 -10.04 52.68
C VAL A 18 0.01 -9.69 53.05
N ILE A 19 0.83 -9.57 52.00
CA ILE A 19 2.08 -8.80 51.86
C ILE A 19 3.33 -9.68 51.67
N LEU A 20 3.64 -9.84 50.37
CA LEU A 20 4.95 -9.58 49.77
C LEU A 20 6.10 -10.60 49.96
N VAL A 21 6.53 -11.06 48.78
CA VAL A 21 7.90 -10.97 48.25
C VAL A 21 8.55 -12.31 47.91
N PHE A 22 8.58 -12.52 46.59
CA PHE A 22 9.72 -12.93 45.77
C PHE A 22 10.54 -14.15 46.24
N ILE A 23 10.55 -15.18 45.40
CA ILE A 23 11.71 -15.61 44.59
C ILE A 23 11.41 -17.04 44.09
N GLY A 24 11.47 -17.24 42.77
CA GLY A 24 12.07 -18.47 42.26
C GLY A 24 11.19 -19.51 41.58
N TRP A 25 9.99 -19.17 41.08
CA TRP A 25 9.23 -20.05 40.18
C TRP A 25 8.80 -19.32 38.91
N PHE A 26 9.79 -18.82 38.16
CA PHE A 26 9.63 -18.37 36.78
C PHE A 26 10.96 -18.57 36.05
N THR A 27 11.16 -19.76 35.48
CA THR A 27 12.05 -19.96 34.33
C THR A 27 11.53 -21.16 33.55
N GLY A 28 11.11 -20.94 32.30
CA GLY A 28 10.87 -21.99 31.31
C GLY A 28 9.47 -22.00 30.71
N GLY A 29 9.19 -21.08 29.79
CA GLY A 29 7.98 -21.09 28.97
C GLY A 29 7.61 -19.73 28.42
N GLY A 30 8.48 -19.15 27.57
CA GLY A 30 8.19 -17.86 26.91
C GLY A 30 7.19 -18.05 25.77
N GLU A 31 5.95 -17.63 26.00
CA GLU A 31 5.01 -17.26 24.94
C GLU A 31 5.66 -16.20 24.03
N ARG A 32 5.68 -16.45 22.72
CA ARG A 32 6.04 -15.41 21.74
C ARG A 32 4.86 -14.44 21.63
N GLN A 33 4.96 -13.35 22.36
CA GLN A 33 4.18 -12.14 22.16
C GLN A 33 4.45 -11.62 20.72
N PRO A 34 3.43 -11.21 19.95
CA PRO A 34 3.67 -10.57 18.65
C PRO A 34 4.52 -9.32 18.87
N THR A 35 5.68 -9.29 18.23
CA THR A 35 6.64 -8.18 18.29
C THR A 35 5.96 -6.89 17.84
N ALA A 36 5.87 -5.93 18.76
CA ALA A 36 5.52 -4.55 18.44
C ALA A 36 6.48 -4.01 17.35
N LEU A 37 5.93 -3.27 16.38
CA LEU A 37 6.70 -2.54 15.38
C LEU A 37 7.74 -1.64 16.07
N PRO A 38 9.00 -1.59 15.55
CA PRO A 38 10.03 -0.74 16.14
C PRO A 38 9.65 0.74 16.00
N SER A 39 9.84 1.49 17.09
CA SER A 39 9.66 2.94 17.18
C SER A 39 10.43 3.67 16.06
N SER A 40 9.74 4.58 15.38
CA SER A 40 10.29 5.45 14.34
C SER A 40 11.38 6.36 14.91
N GLN A 41 12.63 6.08 14.55
CA GLN A 41 13.72 7.03 14.75
C GLN A 41 13.59 8.15 13.72
N THR A 42 13.50 9.39 14.19
CA THR A 42 13.45 10.61 13.37
C THR A 42 14.69 10.69 12.47
N PRO A 43 14.56 10.75 11.13
CA PRO A 43 15.70 10.94 10.25
C PRO A 43 16.33 12.33 10.45
N GLN A 44 17.66 12.37 10.58
CA GLN A 44 18.42 13.62 10.59
C GLN A 44 18.38 14.29 9.21
N VAL A 45 17.63 15.39 9.10
CA VAL A 45 17.59 16.25 7.92
C VAL A 45 18.94 16.94 7.75
N THR A 46 19.67 16.59 6.70
CA THR A 46 20.92 17.28 6.33
C THR A 46 20.61 18.38 5.32
N SER A 47 21.16 19.58 5.54
CA SER A 47 20.84 20.81 4.80
C SER A 47 21.27 20.75 3.32
N LEU A 48 20.43 21.37 2.48
CA LEU A 48 20.49 21.44 1.01
C LEU A 48 21.78 22.10 0.49
N LYS A 49 22.45 21.46 -0.48
CA LYS A 49 23.51 22.08 -1.30
C LYS A 49 23.02 22.32 -2.73
N LYS A 50 22.96 23.60 -3.11
CA LYS A 50 22.74 24.08 -4.48
C LYS A 50 23.96 23.73 -5.34
N VAL A 51 23.80 22.90 -6.37
CA VAL A 51 24.85 22.64 -7.36
C VAL A 51 24.63 23.54 -8.57
N GLY A 52 25.69 24.28 -8.94
CA GLY A 52 25.69 25.27 -10.00
C GLY A 52 25.68 24.67 -11.40
N SER A 53 25.02 25.39 -12.30
CA SER A 53 24.92 25.17 -13.75
C SER A 53 26.27 25.27 -14.45
N ASN A 54 26.55 24.37 -15.41
CA ASN A 54 27.54 24.60 -16.46
C ASN A 54 26.98 24.19 -17.83
N THR A 55 26.73 25.23 -18.65
CA THR A 55 26.93 25.42 -20.10
C THR A 55 26.53 24.37 -21.16
N PRO A 56 26.06 24.82 -22.35
CA PRO A 56 25.30 24.02 -23.30
C PRO A 56 26.18 23.32 -24.35
N VAL A 57 25.83 22.08 -24.70
CA VAL A 57 26.36 21.40 -25.88
C VAL A 57 25.28 21.40 -26.96
N LYS A 58 25.60 22.01 -28.10
CA LYS A 58 24.85 21.85 -29.36
C LYS A 58 25.21 20.52 -30.00
N SER A 59 24.20 19.73 -30.37
CA SER A 59 24.26 18.96 -31.62
C SER A 59 22.85 18.74 -32.17
N GLN A 60 22.60 19.36 -33.32
CA GLN A 60 21.62 18.87 -34.27
C GLN A 60 22.13 17.54 -34.81
N ASP A 61 21.31 16.50 -34.77
CA ASP A 61 21.35 15.44 -35.77
C ASP A 61 19.92 14.91 -35.98
N ASN A 62 19.45 15.11 -37.21
CA ASN A 62 18.27 14.46 -37.76
C ASN A 62 18.60 12.98 -37.97
N ALA A 63 17.73 12.06 -37.55
CA ALA A 63 17.10 11.08 -38.45
C ALA A 63 16.37 9.97 -37.70
N LYS A 64 15.23 9.61 -38.30
CA LYS A 64 14.52 8.32 -38.26
C LYS A 64 13.76 7.97 -36.99
N ALA A 65 12.44 8.09 -37.14
CA ALA A 65 11.44 7.27 -36.47
C ALA A 65 11.93 5.83 -36.33
N ILE A 66 12.14 5.41 -35.08
CA ILE A 66 12.28 4.01 -34.72
C ILE A 66 10.86 3.46 -34.69
N GLN A 67 10.40 3.00 -35.86
CA GLN A 67 9.36 1.98 -35.91
C GLN A 67 10.03 0.66 -35.58
N ASP A 68 9.93 0.23 -34.32
CA ASP A 68 10.18 -1.14 -33.89
C ASP A 68 9.18 -1.48 -32.77
N GLU A 69 7.93 -1.74 -33.14
CA GLU A 69 7.22 -2.89 -32.57
C GLU A 69 7.31 -4.00 -33.63
N PRO A 70 7.65 -5.26 -33.26
CA PRO A 70 6.88 -5.99 -32.25
C PRO A 70 7.70 -6.95 -31.35
N ALA A 71 7.39 -7.00 -30.06
CA ALA A 71 7.72 -8.14 -29.19
C ALA A 71 6.45 -8.73 -28.58
N SER A 72 5.66 -9.41 -29.41
CA SER A 72 4.56 -10.24 -28.93
C SER A 72 5.10 -11.51 -28.26
N LYS A 73 4.57 -11.83 -27.06
CA LYS A 73 4.49 -13.16 -26.39
C LYS A 73 5.52 -13.58 -25.32
N VAL A 74 6.54 -12.81 -24.95
CA VAL A 74 7.35 -13.14 -23.76
C VAL A 74 7.33 -11.96 -22.81
N CYS A 75 6.77 -12.16 -21.63
CA CYS A 75 6.88 -11.17 -20.57
C CYS A 75 8.34 -11.10 -20.12
N ASN A 76 8.96 -9.95 -20.36
CA ASN A 76 10.33 -9.68 -19.96
C ASN A 76 10.31 -8.45 -19.04
N LEU A 77 10.18 -8.71 -17.73
CA LEU A 77 10.12 -7.66 -16.72
C LEU A 77 11.45 -6.92 -16.57
N ASP A 78 12.58 -7.59 -16.75
CA ASP A 78 13.90 -6.95 -16.71
C ASP A 78 14.02 -5.90 -17.82
N TRP A 79 13.64 -6.27 -19.05
CA TRP A 79 13.60 -5.33 -20.16
C TRP A 79 12.62 -4.18 -19.89
N LEU A 80 11.44 -4.47 -19.31
CA LEU A 80 10.45 -3.45 -18.97
C LEU A 80 11.03 -2.45 -17.95
N PHE A 81 11.66 -2.93 -16.88
CA PHE A 81 12.24 -2.08 -15.84
C PHE A 81 13.43 -1.27 -16.39
N ASP A 82 14.26 -1.86 -17.25
CA ASP A 82 15.33 -1.14 -17.94
C ASP A 82 14.79 -0.07 -18.90
N TYR A 83 13.73 -0.38 -19.62
CA TYR A 83 13.03 0.58 -20.48
C TYR A 83 12.45 1.73 -19.67
N GLN A 84 11.71 1.43 -18.60
CA GLN A 84 11.14 2.41 -17.68
C GLN A 84 12.21 3.33 -17.10
N LYS A 85 13.37 2.80 -16.70
CA LYS A 85 14.48 3.60 -16.18
C LYS A 85 14.98 4.63 -17.21
N ARG A 86 15.09 4.23 -18.48
CA ARG A 86 15.47 5.15 -19.57
C ARG A 86 14.36 6.17 -19.86
N ALA A 87 13.10 5.74 -19.89
CA ALA A 87 11.95 6.60 -20.13
C ALA A 87 11.76 7.63 -19.01
N ALA A 88 11.89 7.23 -17.75
CA ALA A 88 11.87 8.11 -16.58
C ALA A 88 12.99 9.16 -16.65
N ALA A 89 14.20 8.77 -17.06
CA ALA A 89 15.31 9.70 -17.22
C ALA A 89 15.07 10.70 -18.36
N GLN A 90 14.51 10.25 -19.49
CA GLN A 90 14.12 11.13 -20.60
C GLN A 90 13.04 12.13 -20.17
N LEU A 91 12.02 11.65 -19.47
CA LEU A 91 10.96 12.49 -18.91
C LEU A 91 11.54 13.54 -17.94
N ALA A 92 12.39 13.12 -17.01
CA ALA A 92 13.05 14.00 -16.05
C ALA A 92 13.91 15.08 -16.73
N ASN A 93 14.61 14.74 -17.81
CA ASN A 93 15.38 15.72 -18.60
C ASN A 93 14.51 16.72 -19.36
N GLY A 94 13.24 16.37 -19.62
CA GLY A 94 12.27 17.23 -20.28
C GLY A 94 11.49 18.14 -19.31
N LEU A 95 11.61 17.93 -18.00
CA LEU A 95 11.00 18.81 -17.00
C LEU A 95 11.71 20.17 -17.01
N GLY A 96 10.94 21.24 -16.90
CA GLY A 96 11.47 22.61 -16.91
C GLY A 96 12.23 22.98 -15.64
N ASP A 97 12.94 24.12 -15.70
CA ASP A 97 13.71 24.68 -14.56
C ASP A 97 12.83 25.09 -13.36
N ASP A 98 11.51 25.11 -13.55
CA ASP A 98 10.50 25.39 -12.55
C ASP A 98 10.20 24.20 -11.61
N PHE A 99 10.72 23.01 -11.94
CA PHE A 99 10.63 21.84 -11.07
C PHE A 99 11.77 21.81 -10.06
N SER A 100 11.42 21.63 -8.79
CA SER A 100 12.33 21.20 -7.75
C SER A 100 12.37 19.68 -7.66
N VAL A 101 13.52 19.12 -7.24
CA VAL A 101 13.71 17.67 -7.15
C VAL A 101 14.17 17.27 -5.76
N PHE A 102 13.44 16.33 -5.15
CA PHE A 102 13.80 15.65 -3.92
C PHE A 102 14.07 14.17 -4.20
N LYS A 103 15.15 13.64 -3.62
CA LYS A 103 15.52 12.22 -3.75
C LYS A 103 15.85 11.65 -2.39
N THR A 104 15.32 10.47 -2.09
CA THR A 104 15.66 9.75 -0.87
C THR A 104 15.49 8.25 -1.07
N GLN A 105 16.12 7.46 -0.20
CA GLN A 105 15.90 6.03 -0.11
C GLN A 105 15.09 5.71 1.15
N ILE A 106 14.05 4.90 1.01
CA ILE A 106 13.13 4.50 2.08
C ILE A 106 13.28 2.99 2.31
N ASN A 107 13.51 2.59 3.56
CA ASN A 107 13.69 1.19 3.98
C ASN A 107 14.75 0.41 3.17
N GLN A 108 15.77 1.10 2.64
CA GLN A 108 16.82 0.52 1.77
C GLN A 108 16.30 -0.13 0.46
N ALA A 109 15.01 0.02 0.15
CA ALA A 109 14.36 -0.63 -0.98
C ALA A 109 13.75 0.39 -1.95
N ILE A 110 12.95 1.34 -1.46
CA ILE A 110 12.30 2.33 -2.31
C ILE A 110 13.25 3.50 -2.59
N ASN A 111 13.59 3.71 -3.86
CA ASN A 111 14.27 4.91 -4.35
C ASN A 111 13.21 5.91 -4.79
N LEU A 112 12.85 6.85 -3.90
CA LEU A 112 11.88 7.90 -4.20
C LEU A 112 12.57 9.06 -4.93
N THR A 113 12.03 9.44 -6.08
CA THR A 113 12.28 10.72 -6.72
C THR A 113 10.97 11.51 -6.84
N LEU A 114 10.93 12.66 -6.18
CA LEU A 114 9.80 13.60 -6.23
C LEU A 114 10.23 14.84 -7.01
N TYR A 115 9.58 15.07 -8.14
CA TYR A 115 9.62 16.32 -8.89
C TYR A 115 8.39 17.14 -8.52
N HIS A 116 8.55 18.44 -8.27
CA HIS A 116 7.40 19.29 -7.99
C HIS A 116 7.55 20.73 -8.49
N GLN A 117 6.44 21.27 -8.98
CA GLN A 117 6.27 22.70 -9.23
C GLN A 117 5.74 23.39 -7.96
N GLY A 118 6.19 24.62 -7.72
CA GLY A 118 5.75 25.41 -6.57
C GLY A 118 6.29 24.89 -5.23
N THR A 119 5.68 25.37 -4.14
CA THR A 119 6.17 25.12 -2.78
C THR A 119 5.52 23.89 -2.16
N ILE A 120 6.12 22.72 -2.37
CA ILE A 120 5.88 21.56 -1.50
C ILE A 120 6.71 21.76 -0.22
N GLY A 121 6.05 21.76 0.94
CA GLY A 121 6.71 21.95 2.23
C GLY A 121 7.42 20.70 2.76
N ASP A 122 8.41 20.89 3.62
CA ASP A 122 9.15 19.78 4.28
C ASP A 122 8.21 18.81 5.01
N GLN A 123 7.10 19.31 5.56
CA GLN A 123 6.10 18.49 6.24
C GLN A 123 5.40 17.51 5.27
N PHE A 124 5.07 17.95 4.05
CA PHE A 124 4.50 17.08 3.02
C PHE A 124 5.48 15.97 2.68
N VAL A 125 6.75 16.32 2.42
CA VAL A 125 7.80 15.34 2.07
C VAL A 125 8.00 14.34 3.21
N ALA A 126 8.04 14.80 4.46
CA ALA A 126 8.16 13.93 5.62
C ALA A 126 6.97 12.95 5.75
N LYS A 127 5.74 13.43 5.55
CA LYS A 127 4.54 12.56 5.56
C LYS A 127 4.59 11.53 4.42
N LEU A 128 4.94 11.95 3.21
CA LEU A 128 5.08 11.06 2.04
C LEU A 128 6.10 9.94 2.32
N VAL A 129 7.29 10.31 2.80
CA VAL A 129 8.35 9.35 3.12
C VAL A 129 7.90 8.37 4.20
N ASN A 130 7.27 8.86 5.27
CA ASN A 130 6.80 8.02 6.35
C ASN A 130 5.69 7.06 5.91
N GLN A 131 4.71 7.53 5.13
CA GLN A 131 3.64 6.68 4.62
C GLN A 131 4.17 5.62 3.66
N LEU A 132 5.07 5.97 2.72
CA LEU A 132 5.70 4.98 1.84
C LEU A 132 6.54 3.97 2.61
N ALA A 133 7.18 4.36 3.72
CA ALA A 133 7.88 3.43 4.60
C ALA A 133 6.92 2.42 5.23
N VAL A 134 5.74 2.88 5.67
CA VAL A 134 4.69 2.01 6.23
C VAL A 134 4.13 1.08 5.15
N VAL A 135 3.82 1.59 3.96
CA VAL A 135 3.39 0.77 2.80
C VAL A 135 4.40 -0.35 2.54
N HIS A 136 5.68 -0.01 2.41
CA HIS A 136 6.72 -1.01 2.21
C HIS A 136 6.79 -2.06 3.34
N ASN A 137 6.59 -1.64 4.60
CA ASN A 137 6.58 -2.57 5.72
C ASN A 137 5.40 -3.55 5.67
N TYR A 138 4.24 -3.14 5.15
CA TYR A 138 3.14 -4.07 4.88
C TYR A 138 3.51 -5.08 3.79
N TYR A 139 4.14 -4.66 2.69
CA TYR A 139 4.62 -5.62 1.69
C TYR A 139 5.68 -6.55 2.26
N LEU A 140 6.61 -6.06 3.09
CA LEU A 140 7.64 -6.87 3.73
C LEU A 140 7.04 -7.91 4.68
N SER A 141 5.99 -7.56 5.45
CA SER A 141 5.34 -8.52 6.34
C SER A 141 4.58 -9.61 5.59
N MET A 142 4.02 -9.29 4.42
CA MET A 142 3.29 -10.23 3.57
C MET A 142 4.23 -11.10 2.72
N LEU A 143 5.22 -10.51 2.05
CA LEU A 143 6.06 -11.17 1.03
C LEU A 143 7.46 -11.57 1.52
N GLY A 144 7.90 -11.09 2.68
CA GLY A 144 9.27 -11.32 3.16
C GLY A 144 10.31 -10.77 2.19
N ASP A 145 11.38 -11.54 1.93
CA ASP A 145 12.50 -11.14 1.07
C ASP A 145 12.08 -10.76 -0.36
N GLY A 146 10.93 -11.23 -0.83
CA GLY A 146 10.36 -10.82 -2.13
C GLY A 146 10.03 -9.32 -2.22
N ALA A 147 9.86 -8.64 -1.08
CA ALA A 147 9.69 -7.19 -1.01
C ALA A 147 11.01 -6.42 -0.82
N ALA A 148 12.13 -7.08 -0.54
CA ALA A 148 13.40 -6.44 -0.22
C ALA A 148 14.20 -5.95 -1.45
N GLN A 149 13.63 -6.09 -2.66
CA GLN A 149 14.25 -5.63 -3.90
C GLN A 149 14.16 -4.10 -4.05
N ALA A 150 15.07 -3.52 -4.85
CA ALA A 150 15.03 -2.09 -5.16
C ALA A 150 13.79 -1.73 -5.99
N ILE A 151 13.06 -0.70 -5.57
CA ILE A 151 11.83 -0.21 -6.20
C ILE A 151 12.03 1.27 -6.52
N ASP A 152 11.99 1.63 -7.80
CA ASP A 152 12.03 3.04 -8.19
C ASP A 152 10.62 3.61 -8.18
N VAL A 153 10.41 4.72 -7.45
CA VAL A 153 9.14 5.45 -7.39
C VAL A 153 9.39 6.87 -7.84
N ASN A 154 8.84 7.24 -9.00
CA ASN A 154 8.96 8.60 -9.54
C ASN A 154 7.60 9.30 -9.49
N ILE A 155 7.53 10.42 -8.78
CA ILE A 155 6.31 11.21 -8.61
C ILE A 155 6.59 12.61 -9.14
N ILE A 156 5.67 13.12 -9.95
CA ILE A 156 5.71 14.46 -10.54
C ILE A 156 4.45 15.18 -10.08
N VAL A 157 4.61 16.17 -9.21
CA VAL A 157 3.50 17.00 -8.70
C VAL A 157 3.43 18.29 -9.51
N LEU A 158 2.30 18.49 -10.17
CA LEU A 158 2.03 19.59 -11.09
C LEU A 158 1.28 20.69 -10.34
N GLY A 159 1.65 21.94 -10.57
CA GLY A 159 1.20 23.06 -9.75
C GLY A 159 -0.31 23.35 -9.81
N ASP A 160 -0.97 22.97 -10.90
CA ASP A 160 -2.39 23.18 -11.12
C ASP A 160 -3.01 22.18 -12.12
N ARG A 161 -4.33 22.27 -12.29
CA ARG A 161 -5.13 21.44 -13.20
C ARG A 161 -4.66 21.52 -14.65
N ALA A 162 -4.31 22.70 -15.15
CA ALA A 162 -3.91 22.86 -16.55
C ALA A 162 -2.56 22.18 -16.80
N ALA A 163 -1.58 22.39 -15.93
CA ALA A 163 -0.28 21.73 -16.01
C ALA A 163 -0.40 20.19 -15.91
N TYR A 164 -1.30 19.71 -15.04
CA TYR A 164 -1.63 18.29 -14.94
C TYR A 164 -2.24 17.74 -16.23
N GLU A 165 -3.28 18.38 -16.76
CA GLU A 165 -3.96 17.91 -17.98
C GLU A 165 -3.03 17.93 -19.19
N ASP A 166 -2.23 18.99 -19.35
CA ASP A 166 -1.25 19.10 -20.43
C ASP A 166 -0.20 17.99 -20.36
N SER A 167 0.31 17.67 -19.17
CA SER A 167 1.35 16.65 -18.98
C SER A 167 0.81 15.22 -19.12
N ALA A 168 -0.36 14.95 -18.56
CA ALA A 168 -0.98 13.63 -18.59
C ALA A 168 -1.56 13.29 -19.97
N SER A 169 -2.11 14.26 -20.70
CA SER A 169 -2.63 14.05 -22.06
C SER A 169 -1.52 13.74 -23.07
N GLN A 170 -0.36 14.38 -22.95
CA GLN A 170 0.84 14.06 -23.75
C GLN A 170 1.30 12.62 -23.57
N SER A 171 0.95 12.01 -22.43
CA SER A 171 1.26 10.62 -22.10
C SER A 171 0.15 9.63 -22.51
N GLY A 172 -0.90 10.10 -23.20
CA GLY A 172 -1.94 9.26 -23.83
C GLY A 172 -3.14 8.92 -22.95
N PHE A 173 -3.32 9.60 -21.81
CA PHE A 173 -4.46 9.41 -20.89
C PHE A 173 -5.47 10.56 -21.00
N ASP A 174 -6.73 10.35 -20.60
CA ASP A 174 -7.74 11.42 -20.47
C ASP A 174 -7.77 11.92 -19.01
N PRO A 175 -7.09 13.03 -18.68
CA PRO A 175 -6.87 13.49 -17.31
C PRO A 175 -8.10 14.12 -16.65
N ARG A 176 -9.17 14.37 -17.39
CA ARG A 176 -10.31 15.19 -16.92
C ARG A 176 -11.06 14.58 -15.73
N MET A 177 -10.93 13.27 -15.53
CA MET A 177 -11.67 12.52 -14.51
C MET A 177 -10.82 12.06 -13.33
N SER A 178 -9.51 12.36 -13.30
CA SER A 178 -8.63 11.95 -12.20
C SER A 178 -7.82 13.13 -11.64
N GLN A 179 -7.19 12.89 -10.49
CA GLN A 179 -6.26 13.81 -9.82
C GLN A 179 -4.82 13.29 -9.87
N GLY A 180 -4.67 12.02 -10.23
CA GLY A 180 -3.41 11.32 -10.40
C GLY A 180 -3.51 10.34 -11.56
N VAL A 181 -2.34 9.95 -12.10
CA VAL A 181 -2.22 8.79 -12.98
C VAL A 181 -0.80 8.25 -12.96
N PHE A 182 -0.66 6.93 -12.83
CA PHE A 182 0.59 6.20 -12.97
C PHE A 182 0.76 5.67 -14.39
N PHE A 183 1.83 6.09 -15.07
CA PHE A 183 2.19 5.56 -16.38
C PHE A 183 3.18 4.42 -16.26
N HIS A 184 2.71 3.20 -16.47
CA HIS A 184 3.54 1.99 -16.52
C HIS A 184 4.70 2.10 -17.52
N GLY A 185 4.55 2.82 -18.63
CA GLY A 185 5.63 2.94 -19.63
C GLY A 185 6.87 3.69 -19.13
N SER A 186 6.66 4.75 -18.33
CA SER A 186 7.73 5.62 -17.82
C SER A 186 8.01 5.42 -16.33
N ASN A 187 7.30 4.52 -15.65
CA ASN A 187 7.33 4.36 -14.19
C ASN A 187 7.23 5.70 -13.47
N SER A 188 6.27 6.53 -13.89
CA SER A 188 6.11 7.89 -13.39
C SER A 188 4.65 8.18 -13.08
N ALA A 189 4.41 8.66 -11.86
CA ALA A 189 3.13 9.15 -11.40
C ALA A 189 3.03 10.67 -11.63
N PHE A 190 1.97 11.11 -12.30
CA PHE A 190 1.64 12.53 -12.43
C PHE A 190 0.50 12.84 -11.48
N VAL A 191 0.65 13.88 -10.66
CA VAL A 191 -0.31 14.23 -9.61
C VAL A 191 -0.59 15.73 -9.69
N GLU A 192 -1.87 16.10 -9.73
CA GLU A 192 -2.30 17.48 -9.59
C GLU A 192 -2.15 17.94 -8.13
N TYR A 193 -1.55 19.11 -7.91
CA TYR A 193 -1.54 19.73 -6.59
C TYR A 193 -2.92 20.32 -6.26
N LYS A 194 -3.60 19.73 -5.25
CA LYS A 194 -4.88 20.18 -4.70
C LYS A 194 -4.82 20.39 -3.18
N GLY A 195 -3.71 20.95 -2.72
CA GLY A 195 -3.39 21.07 -1.30
C GLY A 195 -2.78 19.79 -0.73
N ASP A 196 -2.04 19.92 0.37
CA ASP A 196 -1.16 18.88 0.89
C ASP A 196 -1.85 17.52 1.11
N ASP A 197 -3.00 17.49 1.77
CA ASP A 197 -3.62 16.22 2.17
C ASP A 197 -4.17 15.43 0.96
N ILE A 198 -4.84 16.11 0.02
CA ILE A 198 -5.36 15.49 -1.21
C ILE A 198 -4.18 15.03 -2.08
N THR A 199 -3.21 15.91 -2.30
CA THR A 199 -2.03 15.61 -3.12
C THR A 199 -1.23 14.44 -2.53
N LEU A 200 -1.09 14.38 -1.20
CA LEU A 200 -0.38 13.31 -0.51
C LEU A 200 -1.06 11.97 -0.73
N ARG A 201 -2.38 11.89 -0.51
CA ARG A 201 -3.15 10.66 -0.73
C ARG A 201 -3.02 10.17 -2.17
N THR A 202 -3.22 11.05 -3.14
CA THR A 202 -3.05 10.73 -4.55
C THR A 202 -1.62 10.29 -4.87
N ALA A 203 -0.60 10.95 -4.33
CA ALA A 203 0.79 10.55 -4.52
C ALA A 203 1.09 9.16 -3.95
N ILE A 204 0.52 8.81 -2.79
CA ILE A 204 0.63 7.45 -2.24
C ILE A 204 -0.09 6.44 -3.13
N HIS A 205 -1.31 6.73 -3.58
CA HIS A 205 -2.08 5.88 -4.48
C HIS A 205 -1.26 5.51 -5.73
N GLU A 206 -0.76 6.51 -6.44
CA GLU A 206 -0.01 6.29 -7.67
C GLU A 206 1.35 5.62 -7.41
N ALA A 207 1.99 5.89 -6.26
CA ALA A 207 3.20 5.20 -5.86
C ALA A 207 2.97 3.71 -5.57
N VAL A 208 1.80 3.35 -5.04
CA VAL A 208 1.43 1.95 -4.78
C VAL A 208 1.31 1.18 -6.10
N HIS A 209 0.84 1.78 -7.19
CA HIS A 209 0.89 1.13 -8.50
C HIS A 209 2.31 0.81 -8.97
N ALA A 210 3.27 1.71 -8.74
CA ALA A 210 4.68 1.47 -9.04
C ALA A 210 5.24 0.31 -8.18
N ILE A 211 4.92 0.30 -6.88
CA ILE A 211 5.32 -0.76 -5.95
C ILE A 211 4.70 -2.11 -6.37
N ASN A 212 3.39 -2.13 -6.67
CA ASN A 212 2.68 -3.32 -7.15
C ASN A 212 3.33 -3.88 -8.41
N LEU A 213 3.60 -3.03 -9.41
CA LEU A 213 4.23 -3.47 -10.64
C LEU A 213 5.60 -4.10 -10.38
N LYS A 214 6.40 -3.51 -9.48
CA LYS A 214 7.73 -4.03 -9.18
C LYS A 214 7.70 -5.32 -8.37
N LEU A 215 6.80 -5.44 -7.39
CA LEU A 215 6.77 -6.56 -6.44
C LEU A 215 5.91 -7.74 -6.90
N LEU A 216 4.84 -7.45 -7.63
CA LEU A 216 3.78 -8.40 -8.00
C LEU A 216 3.61 -8.52 -9.52
N GLY A 217 4.16 -7.59 -10.31
CA GLY A 217 4.00 -7.59 -11.75
C GLY A 217 2.59 -7.20 -12.20
N ARG A 218 2.05 -7.94 -13.16
CA ARG A 218 0.68 -7.73 -13.68
C ARG A 218 -0.30 -8.48 -12.80
N ILE A 219 -1.11 -7.74 -12.05
CA ILE A 219 -2.17 -8.28 -11.17
C ILE A 219 -3.56 -7.78 -11.63
N PRO A 220 -4.66 -8.41 -11.17
CA PRO A 220 -6.02 -7.96 -11.47
C PRO A 220 -6.29 -6.54 -11.00
N ARG A 221 -7.07 -5.79 -11.79
CA ARG A 221 -7.38 -4.39 -11.46
C ARG A 221 -8.01 -4.22 -10.08
N TRP A 222 -8.97 -5.07 -9.72
CA TRP A 222 -9.62 -4.98 -8.41
C TRP A 222 -8.60 -5.03 -7.25
N LEU A 223 -7.55 -5.83 -7.42
CA LEU A 223 -6.49 -5.99 -6.44
C LEU A 223 -5.49 -4.83 -6.52
N ASN A 224 -5.09 -4.41 -7.73
CA ASN A 224 -4.17 -3.29 -7.92
C ASN A 224 -4.74 -1.99 -7.37
N GLU A 225 -5.96 -1.66 -7.75
CA GLU A 225 -6.70 -0.47 -7.29
C GLU A 225 -7.09 -0.61 -5.82
N GLY A 226 -7.51 -1.81 -5.40
CA GLY A 226 -7.84 -2.07 -4.00
C GLY A 226 -6.66 -1.83 -3.07
N LEU A 227 -5.45 -2.30 -3.42
CA LEU A 227 -4.22 -2.01 -2.68
C LEU A 227 -3.89 -0.51 -2.66
N ALA A 228 -4.01 0.18 -3.81
CA ALA A 228 -3.75 1.61 -3.91
C ALA A 228 -4.70 2.43 -3.03
N GLU A 229 -6.01 2.18 -3.15
CA GLU A 229 -7.07 2.80 -2.35
C GLU A 229 -6.91 2.48 -0.85
N THR A 230 -6.55 1.25 -0.49
CA THR A 230 -6.31 0.90 0.93
C THR A 230 -5.11 1.68 1.47
N PHE A 231 -3.98 1.67 0.78
CA PHE A 231 -2.75 2.27 1.29
C PHE A 231 -2.73 3.80 1.29
N GLU A 232 -3.43 4.48 0.38
CA GLU A 232 -3.57 5.95 0.47
C GLU A 232 -4.33 6.42 1.73
N ARG A 233 -5.05 5.51 2.41
CA ARG A 233 -5.81 5.78 3.64
C ARG A 233 -5.07 5.40 4.92
N ILE A 234 -3.76 5.11 4.87
CA ILE A 234 -2.99 4.82 6.10
C ILE A 234 -3.13 5.97 7.12
N ALA A 235 -3.56 5.62 8.33
CA ALA A 235 -3.73 6.50 9.47
C ALA A 235 -2.50 6.39 10.39
N LEU A 236 -1.51 7.28 10.18
CA LEU A 236 -0.27 7.29 10.98
C LEU A 236 -0.48 7.75 12.43
N ASP A 237 -1.60 8.38 12.72
CA ASP A 237 -2.02 8.89 14.02
C ASP A 237 -2.77 7.84 14.87
N GLN A 238 -3.23 6.74 14.27
CA GLN A 238 -3.90 5.64 14.97
C GLN A 238 -2.87 4.75 15.71
N PRO A 239 -3.10 4.40 16.99
CA PRO A 239 -2.28 3.41 17.69
C PRO A 239 -2.26 2.10 16.91
N HIS A 240 -1.05 1.56 16.68
CA HIS A 240 -0.75 0.35 15.88
C HIS A 240 -0.74 0.48 14.36
N GLY A 241 -1.00 1.67 13.80
CA GLY A 241 -1.10 1.85 12.36
C GLY A 241 -2.41 1.24 11.85
N GLY A 242 -3.34 2.11 11.46
CA GLY A 242 -4.64 1.69 10.93
C GLY A 242 -4.90 2.31 9.56
N PHE A 243 -6.15 2.21 9.11
CA PHE A 243 -6.62 2.89 7.92
C PHE A 243 -7.77 3.82 8.30
N HIS A 244 -7.83 5.00 7.70
CA HIS A 244 -8.99 5.87 7.80
C HIS A 244 -10.15 5.22 7.05
N GLU A 245 -11.20 4.87 7.79
CA GLU A 245 -12.45 4.31 7.27
C GLU A 245 -13.55 5.38 7.42
N ALA A 246 -14.19 5.78 6.33
CA ALA A 246 -15.35 6.67 6.39
C ALA A 246 -16.63 5.85 6.64
N HIS A 247 -17.46 6.27 7.59
CA HIS A 247 -18.72 5.60 7.96
C HIS A 247 -19.60 5.26 6.76
N THR A 248 -19.85 6.27 5.92
CA THR A 248 -20.73 6.19 4.75
C THR A 248 -20.22 5.21 3.69
N ALA A 249 -18.93 4.90 3.70
CA ALA A 249 -18.34 4.00 2.74
C ALA A 249 -18.69 2.53 3.03
N LEU A 250 -18.90 2.16 4.30
CA LEU A 250 -19.29 0.78 4.66
C LEU A 250 -20.80 0.53 4.57
N GLU A 251 -21.62 1.58 4.52
CA GLU A 251 -23.07 1.50 4.29
C GLU A 251 -23.38 0.99 2.88
N GLN A 252 -22.62 1.43 1.87
CA GLN A 252 -22.75 0.94 0.51
C GLN A 252 -22.28 -0.53 0.43
N ARG A 253 -23.13 -1.40 -0.15
CA ARG A 253 -22.76 -2.79 -0.38
C ARG A 253 -21.77 -2.88 -1.55
N PRO A 254 -20.57 -3.46 -1.39
CA PRO A 254 -19.66 -3.70 -2.50
C PRO A 254 -20.16 -4.86 -3.37
N MET A 255 -19.51 -5.06 -4.51
CA MET A 255 -19.69 -6.29 -5.30
C MET A 255 -19.37 -7.53 -4.45
N GLU A 256 -20.11 -8.62 -4.68
CA GLU A 256 -19.80 -9.94 -4.11
C GLU A 256 -18.40 -10.41 -4.55
N LEU A 257 -17.78 -11.32 -3.78
CA LEU A 257 -16.37 -11.66 -3.95
C LEU A 257 -16.07 -12.17 -5.37
N TYR A 258 -16.86 -13.13 -5.85
CA TYR A 258 -16.67 -13.67 -7.20
C TYR A 258 -16.90 -12.61 -8.29
N SER A 259 -17.80 -11.65 -8.06
CA SER A 259 -18.11 -10.59 -9.02
C SER A 259 -16.95 -9.61 -9.14
N VAL A 260 -16.35 -9.20 -8.02
CA VAL A 260 -15.20 -8.30 -8.04
C VAL A 260 -13.96 -8.99 -8.63
N ILE A 261 -13.73 -10.27 -8.32
CA ILE A 261 -12.59 -11.04 -8.81
C ILE A 261 -12.67 -11.28 -10.33
N SER A 262 -13.87 -11.55 -10.86
CA SER A 262 -14.08 -11.84 -12.30
C SER A 262 -14.24 -10.58 -13.18
N SER A 263 -14.19 -9.39 -12.57
CA SER A 263 -14.43 -8.09 -13.22
C SER A 263 -13.43 -7.74 -14.33
N GLU A 264 -12.23 -8.33 -14.34
CA GLU A 264 -11.19 -8.03 -15.33
C GLU A 264 -11.69 -8.25 -16.77
N THR A 265 -12.51 -9.28 -16.99
CA THR A 265 -13.06 -9.62 -18.31
C THR A 265 -14.18 -8.68 -18.77
N GLN A 266 -14.72 -7.84 -17.87
CA GLN A 266 -15.85 -6.95 -18.11
C GLN A 266 -15.41 -5.48 -18.22
N TRP A 267 -14.11 -5.25 -18.33
CA TRP A 267 -13.53 -3.91 -18.40
C TRP A 267 -14.16 -3.06 -19.52
N GLY A 268 -14.50 -1.80 -19.19
CA GLY A 268 -15.16 -0.86 -20.08
C GLY A 268 -16.69 -0.94 -20.10
N SER A 269 -17.28 -1.95 -19.46
CA SER A 269 -18.74 -2.11 -19.32
C SER A 269 -19.25 -1.96 -17.88
N ILE A 270 -18.33 -1.94 -16.92
CA ILE A 270 -18.61 -1.80 -15.48
C ILE A 270 -18.32 -0.38 -15.00
N ASP A 271 -19.04 0.05 -13.97
CA ASP A 271 -18.72 1.28 -13.25
C ASP A 271 -17.37 1.12 -12.55
N THR A 272 -16.36 1.85 -13.04
CA THR A 272 -14.99 1.78 -12.52
C THR A 272 -14.90 2.32 -11.10
N GLY A 273 -15.67 3.35 -10.76
CA GLY A 273 -15.70 3.87 -9.39
C GLY A 273 -16.25 2.84 -8.42
N TYR A 274 -17.30 2.12 -8.81
CA TYR A 274 -17.85 1.03 -7.99
C TYR A 274 -16.92 -0.19 -7.90
N LEU A 275 -16.17 -0.49 -8.97
CA LEU A 275 -15.12 -1.51 -8.93
C LEU A 275 -14.02 -1.13 -7.93
N TYR A 276 -13.52 0.10 -7.97
CA TYR A 276 -12.41 0.55 -7.14
C TYR A 276 -12.82 0.55 -5.67
N PHE A 277 -14.03 1.06 -5.40
CA PHE A 277 -14.69 0.94 -4.11
C PHE A 277 -14.77 -0.51 -3.61
N SER A 278 -15.23 -1.43 -4.47
CA SER A 278 -15.37 -2.83 -4.10
C SER A 278 -14.01 -3.48 -3.84
N GLY A 279 -13.02 -3.24 -4.69
CA GLY A 279 -11.65 -3.71 -4.51
C GLY A 279 -11.02 -3.21 -3.21
N TRP A 280 -11.17 -1.91 -2.94
CA TRP A 280 -10.71 -1.28 -1.69
C TRP A 280 -11.29 -1.97 -0.46
N ILE A 281 -12.61 -2.15 -0.38
CA ILE A 281 -13.25 -2.75 0.79
C ILE A 281 -12.79 -4.19 1.00
N TRP A 282 -12.69 -4.98 -0.08
CA TRP A 282 -12.21 -6.36 0.01
C TRP A 282 -10.75 -6.43 0.47
N VAL A 283 -9.85 -5.64 -0.14
CA VAL A 283 -8.44 -5.61 0.26
C VAL A 283 -8.29 -5.12 1.71
N HIS A 284 -9.03 -4.09 2.09
CA HIS A 284 -9.02 -3.56 3.44
C HIS A 284 -9.47 -4.61 4.47
N TYR A 285 -10.57 -5.32 4.20
CA TYR A 285 -11.05 -6.42 5.05
C TYR A 285 -9.98 -7.52 5.20
N LEU A 286 -9.33 -7.90 4.10
CA LEU A 286 -8.31 -8.94 4.13
C LEU A 286 -7.04 -8.48 4.87
N LEU A 287 -6.71 -7.20 4.83
CA LEU A 287 -5.50 -6.65 5.44
C LEU A 287 -5.64 -6.41 6.96
N ASN A 288 -6.84 -6.06 7.43
CA ASN A 288 -7.05 -5.51 8.78
C ASN A 288 -7.63 -6.51 9.80
N ASN A 289 -7.64 -7.81 9.51
CA ASN A 289 -8.22 -8.84 10.37
C ASN A 289 -7.27 -10.04 10.55
N GLU A 290 -7.67 -11.01 11.37
CA GLU A 290 -6.99 -12.31 11.53
C GLU A 290 -6.85 -13.11 10.21
N HIS A 291 -7.42 -12.60 9.13
CA HIS A 291 -7.44 -13.16 7.78
C HIS A 291 -6.35 -12.63 6.84
N THR A 292 -5.36 -11.86 7.32
CA THR A 292 -4.21 -11.39 6.50
C THR A 292 -3.50 -12.53 5.76
N GLN A 293 -3.62 -13.76 6.26
CA GLN A 293 -3.07 -14.95 5.62
C GLN A 293 -3.63 -15.18 4.20
N ALA A 294 -4.92 -14.92 3.94
CA ALA A 294 -5.52 -15.10 2.61
C ALA A 294 -4.93 -14.11 1.59
N LEU A 295 -4.84 -12.82 1.96
CA LEU A 295 -4.18 -11.82 1.12
C LEU A 295 -2.71 -12.14 0.92
N LYS A 296 -1.99 -12.54 1.98
CA LYS A 296 -0.59 -12.94 1.89
C LYS A 296 -0.38 -14.07 0.88
N LEU A 297 -1.23 -15.10 0.91
CA LEU A 297 -1.15 -16.21 -0.04
C LEU A 297 -1.42 -15.73 -1.47
N LEU A 298 -2.46 -14.92 -1.67
CA LEU A 298 -2.77 -14.33 -2.97
C LEU A 298 -1.60 -13.51 -3.52
N LEU A 299 -1.07 -12.56 -2.75
CA LEU A 299 0.05 -11.71 -3.18
C LEU A 299 1.33 -12.52 -3.44
N SER A 300 1.58 -13.58 -2.66
CA SER A 300 2.71 -14.48 -2.88
C SER A 300 2.58 -15.24 -4.21
N GLN A 301 1.36 -15.65 -4.58
CA GLN A 301 1.12 -16.30 -5.87
C GLN A 301 1.23 -15.33 -7.05
N GLU A 302 0.72 -14.10 -6.92
CA GLU A 302 0.93 -13.04 -7.93
C GLU A 302 2.43 -12.73 -8.11
N GLN A 303 3.20 -12.67 -7.01
CA GLN A 303 4.66 -12.48 -7.08
C GLN A 303 5.38 -13.64 -7.79
N ILE A 304 4.86 -14.86 -7.75
CA ILE A 304 5.40 -15.98 -8.54
C ILE A 304 4.99 -15.84 -10.01
N GLN A 305 3.79 -15.32 -10.28
CA GLN A 305 3.21 -15.18 -11.62
C GLN A 305 3.24 -13.73 -12.15
N MET A 306 4.33 -12.98 -11.90
CA MET A 306 4.41 -11.54 -12.23
C MET A 306 4.08 -11.17 -13.68
N CYS A 307 4.20 -12.14 -14.59
CA CYS A 307 3.96 -11.98 -16.01
C CYS A 307 2.53 -12.34 -16.46
N HIS A 308 1.84 -13.11 -15.65
CA HIS A 308 0.54 -13.69 -15.92
C HIS A 308 -0.34 -13.51 -14.70
N MET A 309 -1.15 -12.47 -14.73
CA MET A 309 -2.20 -12.23 -13.75
C MET A 309 -3.01 -13.51 -13.49
N LEU A 310 -3.22 -13.83 -12.22
CA LEU A 310 -4.10 -14.92 -11.82
C LEU A 310 -5.52 -14.68 -12.34
N ASN A 311 -6.17 -15.74 -12.83
CA ASN A 311 -7.56 -15.65 -13.25
C ASN A 311 -8.52 -15.82 -12.06
N ALA A 312 -9.80 -15.57 -12.31
CA ALA A 312 -10.81 -15.58 -11.26
C ALA A 312 -10.91 -16.94 -10.52
N GLU A 313 -10.81 -18.05 -11.23
CA GLU A 313 -10.87 -19.40 -10.64
C GLU A 313 -9.68 -19.64 -9.71
N GLN A 314 -8.47 -19.26 -10.14
CA GLN A 314 -7.27 -19.39 -9.31
C GLN A 314 -7.34 -18.52 -8.06
N ILE A 315 -7.80 -17.28 -8.19
CA ILE A 315 -7.93 -16.35 -7.06
C ILE A 315 -8.98 -16.87 -6.07
N THR A 316 -10.16 -17.27 -6.54
CA THR A 316 -11.22 -17.84 -5.70
C THR A 316 -10.70 -19.06 -4.95
N GLN A 317 -10.01 -19.98 -5.65
CA GLN A 317 -9.42 -21.15 -5.01
C GLN A 317 -8.43 -20.76 -3.89
N ILE A 318 -7.50 -19.85 -4.15
CA ILE A 318 -6.51 -19.41 -3.14
C ILE A 318 -7.20 -18.80 -1.92
N LEU A 319 -8.19 -17.93 -2.14
CA LEU A 319 -8.89 -17.24 -1.06
C LEU A 319 -9.75 -18.20 -0.23
N GLU A 320 -10.49 -19.10 -0.87
CA GLU A 320 -11.36 -20.08 -0.19
C GLU A 320 -10.56 -21.19 0.50
N GLU A 321 -9.43 -21.62 -0.04
CA GLU A 321 -8.53 -22.57 0.64
C GLU A 321 -7.96 -21.98 1.93
N ALA A 322 -7.59 -20.69 1.89
CA ALA A 322 -7.11 -19.98 3.07
C ALA A 322 -8.24 -19.63 4.05
N HIS A 323 -9.42 -19.35 3.51
CA HIS A 323 -10.58 -18.90 4.28
C HIS A 323 -11.91 -19.33 3.62
N PRO A 324 -12.45 -20.52 3.95
CA PRO A 324 -13.62 -21.08 3.26
C PRO A 324 -14.92 -20.27 3.40
N THR A 325 -15.04 -19.47 4.46
CA THR A 325 -16.24 -18.67 4.78
C THR A 325 -16.04 -17.17 4.51
N ILE A 326 -15.02 -16.82 3.72
CA ILE A 326 -14.54 -15.45 3.51
C ILE A 326 -15.64 -14.43 3.17
N GLU A 327 -16.60 -14.78 2.31
CA GLU A 327 -17.67 -13.84 1.94
C GLU A 327 -18.72 -13.67 3.04
N GLN A 328 -19.03 -14.74 3.76
CA GLN A 328 -19.93 -14.67 4.91
C GLN A 328 -19.30 -13.83 6.03
N ASP A 329 -18.02 -14.06 6.34
CA ASP A 329 -17.32 -13.38 7.41
C ASP A 329 -17.03 -11.92 7.06
N PHE A 330 -16.75 -11.62 5.79
CA PHE A 330 -16.71 -10.27 5.25
C PHE A 330 -18.04 -9.52 5.50
N ASN A 331 -19.16 -10.14 5.12
CA ASN A 331 -20.48 -9.52 5.28
C ASN A 331 -20.81 -9.25 6.75
N GLN A 332 -20.48 -10.19 7.63
CA GLN A 332 -20.67 -10.02 9.08
C GLN A 332 -19.77 -8.91 9.64
N TRP A 333 -18.48 -8.88 9.25
CA TRP A 333 -17.54 -7.84 9.64
C TRP A 333 -18.04 -6.45 9.24
N ARG A 334 -18.51 -6.29 7.99
CA ARG A 334 -19.01 -5.00 7.49
C ARG A 334 -20.22 -4.50 8.29
N VAL A 335 -21.20 -5.38 8.54
CA VAL A 335 -22.39 -5.02 9.34
C VAL A 335 -21.99 -4.62 10.77
N ASN A 336 -21.07 -5.36 11.39
CA ASN A 336 -20.59 -5.05 12.74
C ASN A 336 -19.86 -3.69 12.77
N LYS A 337 -19.05 -3.39 11.75
CA LYS A 337 -18.32 -2.12 11.64
C LYS A 337 -19.25 -0.92 11.49
N VAL A 338 -20.27 -1.02 10.64
CA VAL A 338 -21.29 0.03 10.50
C VAL A 338 -21.95 0.30 11.86
N ALA A 339 -22.42 -0.74 12.56
CA ALA A 339 -23.06 -0.59 13.86
C ALA A 339 -22.13 0.05 14.92
N GLN A 340 -20.86 -0.36 14.98
CA GLN A 340 -19.87 0.22 15.91
C GLN A 340 -19.63 1.71 15.67
N MET A 341 -19.60 2.12 14.40
CA MET A 341 -19.37 3.51 14.05
C MET A 341 -20.60 4.38 14.33
N GLU A 342 -21.82 3.88 14.12
CA GLU A 342 -23.06 4.56 14.52
C GLU A 342 -23.09 4.84 16.02
N GLU A 343 -22.76 3.84 16.84
CA GLU A 343 -22.68 3.97 18.31
C GLU A 343 -21.65 5.01 18.77
N ALA A 344 -20.54 5.17 18.05
CA ALA A 344 -19.49 6.14 18.40
C ALA A 344 -19.85 7.61 18.06
N THR A 345 -20.89 7.82 17.25
CA THR A 345 -21.39 9.15 16.87
C THR A 345 -22.50 9.68 17.79
N HIS A 346 -22.96 8.87 18.74
CA HIS A 346 -23.97 9.21 19.75
C HIS A 346 -23.34 9.35 21.14
#